data_AF-A0A959FER4-F1
#
_entry.id   AF-A0A959FER4-F1
#
_cell.length_a   1.000
_cell.length_b   1.000
_cell.length_c   1.000
_cell.angle_alpha   90.00
_cell.angle_beta   90.00
_cell.angle_gamma   90.00
#
_symmetry.space_group_name_H-M   'P 1'
#
loop_
_entity.id
_entity.type
_entity.pdbx_description
1 polymer ?
#
loop_
_entity_poly.entity_id
_entity_poly.type
_entity_poly.pdbx_seq_one_letter_code
_entity_poly.pdbx_strand_id
1 'polypeptide(L)'
;MFRKLLSLDILSRIRSPFWQKSIGINIVLIFLSLYLMLNFLVLGFFLDELLKGIYPDAEPLQVFNRFFLYYLVFDLVMRFFLQNLPVTAIQSYMLLPISRSKLVHYLLVKSLPNFFNLAPLLFLVPFLFKVAIPALGASGWLWFLTCYLLLLSNHIIATLLKRSFMLRPVAALLIVIGIITFGYLDLKGVFPLSTWFGQYLDWAQAFVPAVLIPLFLFVALYGLAYRIFYRNIYLDKLVSSQKEEAGDSVRLDWLSRFGKIGHLIQLDLQLIRRNKRPRILAIMSIFFILYPL
;
A
#
# COMPACT_ATOMS: atom_id res chain seq x y z
N MET A 1 15.80 -3.87 22.81
CA MET A 1 14.39 -4.31 22.65
C MET A 1 13.88 -4.17 21.22
N PHE A 2 13.94 -2.98 20.60
CA PHE A 2 13.46 -2.74 19.22
C PHE A 2 14.10 -3.68 18.18
N ARG A 3 15.43 -3.83 18.20
CA ARG A 3 16.17 -4.78 17.36
C ARG A 3 15.71 -6.24 17.54
N LYS A 4 15.35 -6.63 18.77
CA LYS A 4 14.85 -7.97 19.08
C LYS A 4 13.48 -8.22 18.44
N LEU A 5 12.59 -7.23 18.46
CA LEU A 5 11.28 -7.33 17.79
C LEU A 5 11.44 -7.45 16.26
N LEU A 6 12.31 -6.65 15.65
CA LEU A 6 12.62 -6.77 14.22
C LEU A 6 13.21 -8.14 13.86
N SER A 7 14.14 -8.65 14.67
CA SER A 7 14.71 -9.98 14.48
C SER A 7 13.64 -11.08 14.55
N LEU A 8 12.72 -11.01 15.52
CA LEU A 8 11.60 -11.94 15.63
C LEU A 8 10.68 -11.87 14.41
N ASP A 9 10.43 -10.68 13.85
CA ASP A 9 9.65 -10.53 12.62
C ASP A 9 10.31 -11.23 11.43
N ILE A 10 11.62 -11.01 11.24
CA ILE A 10 12.39 -11.63 10.16
C ILE A 10 12.35 -13.16 10.30
N LEU A 11 12.58 -13.67 11.52
CA LEU A 11 12.47 -15.10 11.82
C LEU A 11 11.07 -15.64 11.53
N SER A 12 10.01 -14.88 11.86
CA SER A 12 8.63 -15.29 11.55
C SER A 12 8.38 -15.40 10.04
N ARG A 13 8.96 -14.52 9.23
CA ARG A 13 8.84 -14.55 7.76
C ARG A 13 9.56 -15.75 7.17
N ILE A 14 10.78 -16.03 7.63
CA ILE A 14 11.59 -17.17 7.17
C ILE A 14 10.91 -18.49 7.54
N ARG A 15 10.36 -18.60 8.76
CA ARG A 15 9.68 -19.80 9.25
C ARG A 15 8.25 -19.96 8.74
N SER A 16 7.77 -19.03 7.91
CA SER A 16 6.38 -19.06 7.46
C SER A 16 6.11 -20.28 6.57
N PRO A 17 4.91 -20.90 6.65
CA PRO A 17 4.53 -22.03 5.80
C PRO A 17 4.59 -21.72 4.30
N PHE A 18 4.63 -20.43 3.93
CA PHE A 18 4.81 -19.97 2.56
C PHE A 18 6.06 -20.56 1.92
N TRP A 19 7.20 -20.49 2.61
CA TRP A 19 8.48 -21.00 2.11
C TRP A 19 8.57 -22.54 2.14
N GLN A 20 7.69 -23.21 2.88
CA GLN A 20 7.69 -24.66 3.04
C GLN A 20 6.85 -25.41 1.99
N LYS A 21 6.11 -24.71 1.10
CA LYS A 21 5.17 -25.35 0.16
C LYS A 21 5.84 -26.15 -0.96
N SER A 22 6.69 -25.52 -1.76
CA SER A 22 7.52 -26.21 -2.75
C SER A 22 8.68 -25.30 -3.20
N ILE A 23 9.87 -25.90 -3.28
CA ILE A 23 11.08 -25.19 -3.72
C ILE A 23 10.89 -24.62 -5.12
N GLY A 24 10.21 -25.36 -6.02
CA GLY A 24 9.91 -24.91 -7.38
C GLY A 24 9.07 -23.62 -7.43
N ILE A 25 8.00 -23.52 -6.64
CA ILE A 25 7.18 -22.30 -6.59
C ILE A 25 8.00 -21.13 -6.04
N ASN A 26 8.83 -21.36 -5.02
CA ASN A 26 9.67 -20.32 -4.45
C ASN A 26 10.68 -19.77 -5.47
N ILE A 27 11.30 -20.64 -6.27
CA ILE A 27 12.23 -20.24 -7.34
C ILE A 27 11.51 -19.37 -8.37
N VAL A 28 10.33 -19.80 -8.85
CA VAL A 28 9.53 -19.01 -9.82
C VAL A 28 9.15 -17.64 -9.24
N LEU A 29 8.76 -17.58 -7.97
CA LEU A 29 8.39 -16.31 -7.32
C LEU A 29 9.58 -15.37 -7.15
N ILE A 30 10.76 -15.89 -6.78
CA ILE A 30 11.99 -15.09 -6.69
C ILE A 30 12.37 -14.58 -8.07
N PHE A 31 12.38 -15.46 -9.08
CA PHE A 31 12.68 -15.09 -10.47
C PHE A 31 11.72 -14.00 -10.98
N LEU A 32 10.41 -14.18 -10.79
CA LEU A 32 9.41 -13.18 -11.18
C LEU A 32 9.61 -11.86 -10.45
N SER A 33 9.93 -11.90 -9.15
CA SER A 33 10.19 -10.69 -8.36
C SER A 33 11.43 -9.94 -8.88
N LEU A 34 12.53 -10.64 -9.15
CA LEU A 34 13.74 -10.06 -9.71
C LEU A 34 13.51 -9.50 -11.11
N TYR A 35 12.77 -10.23 -11.95
CA TYR A 35 12.37 -9.76 -13.27
C TYR A 35 11.57 -8.46 -13.19
N LEU A 36 10.57 -8.37 -12.31
CA LEU A 36 9.80 -7.14 -12.10
C LEU A 36 10.68 -6.00 -11.58
N MET A 37 11.56 -6.25 -10.61
CA MET A 37 12.50 -5.25 -10.09
C MET A 37 13.43 -4.72 -11.19
N LEU A 38 13.92 -5.59 -12.07
CA LEU A 38 14.74 -5.20 -13.21
C LEU A 38 13.95 -4.32 -14.18
N ASN A 39 12.68 -4.64 -14.46
CA ASN A 39 11.82 -3.78 -15.30
C ASN A 39 11.65 -2.37 -14.71
N PHE A 40 11.44 -2.25 -13.40
CA PHE A 40 11.38 -0.93 -12.76
C PHE A 40 12.70 -0.15 -12.86
N LEU A 41 13.83 -0.85 -12.75
CA LEU A 41 15.16 -0.24 -12.88
C LEU A 41 15.42 0.24 -14.30
N VAL A 42 15.12 -0.61 -15.30
CA VAL A 42 15.18 -0.26 -16.73
C VAL A 42 14.27 0.94 -17.02
N LEU A 43 13.03 0.91 -16.53
CA LEU A 43 12.10 2.03 -16.67
C LEU A 43 12.67 3.32 -16.09
N GLY A 44 13.30 3.27 -14.91
CA GLY A 44 13.96 4.43 -14.31
C GLY A 44 15.13 4.95 -15.13
N PHE A 45 15.93 4.06 -15.71
CA PHE A 45 17.08 4.42 -16.53
C PHE A 45 16.66 5.04 -17.87
N PHE A 46 15.57 4.59 -18.48
CA PHE A 46 15.05 5.12 -19.75
C PHE A 46 13.95 6.17 -19.57
N LEU A 47 13.69 6.61 -18.33
CA LEU A 47 12.57 7.51 -18.05
C LEU A 47 12.71 8.85 -18.76
N ASP A 48 13.93 9.39 -18.86
CA ASP A 48 14.22 10.63 -19.61
C ASP A 48 13.90 10.53 -21.10
N GLU A 49 14.23 9.40 -21.73
CA GLU A 49 13.92 9.14 -23.14
C GLU A 49 12.41 9.01 -23.35
N LEU A 50 11.71 8.32 -22.44
CA LEU A 50 10.24 8.25 -22.45
C LEU A 50 9.61 9.64 -22.30
N LEU A 51 10.14 10.47 -21.39
CA LEU A 51 9.64 11.82 -21.18
C LEU A 51 9.88 12.72 -22.40
N LYS A 52 11.06 12.65 -23.03
CA LYS A 52 11.36 13.36 -24.28
C LYS A 52 10.50 12.88 -25.45
N GLY A 53 10.18 11.59 -25.50
CA GLY A 53 9.27 11.04 -26.51
C GLY A 53 7.85 11.61 -26.43
N ILE A 54 7.40 11.99 -25.24
CA ILE A 54 6.06 12.58 -25.02
C ILE A 54 6.11 14.11 -25.11
N TYR A 55 7.16 14.74 -24.56
CA TYR A 55 7.37 16.19 -24.54
C TYR A 55 8.77 16.53 -25.07
N PRO A 56 8.94 16.64 -26.41
CA PRO A 56 10.25 16.81 -27.03
C PRO A 56 10.97 18.12 -26.63
N ASP A 57 10.20 19.20 -26.44
CA ASP A 57 10.73 20.54 -26.20
C ASP A 57 10.91 20.88 -24.71
N ALA A 58 10.61 19.94 -23.80
CA ALA A 58 10.64 20.18 -22.37
C ALA A 58 11.79 19.46 -21.69
N GLU A 59 12.39 20.11 -20.69
CA GLU A 59 13.43 19.52 -19.86
C GLU A 59 12.90 18.29 -19.09
N PRO A 60 13.53 17.10 -19.19
CA PRO A 60 13.02 15.87 -18.59
C PRO A 60 12.77 15.98 -17.08
N LEU A 61 13.61 16.72 -16.38
CA LEU A 61 13.47 16.96 -14.94
C LEU A 61 12.21 17.75 -14.60
N GLN A 62 11.89 18.79 -15.37
CA GLN A 62 10.69 19.61 -15.14
C GLN A 62 9.41 18.82 -15.43
N VAL A 63 9.44 18.02 -16.51
CA VAL A 63 8.34 17.12 -16.83
C VAL A 63 8.16 16.10 -15.71
N PHE A 64 9.25 15.47 -15.25
CA PHE A 64 9.20 14.55 -14.10
C PHE A 64 8.56 15.22 -12.88
N ASN A 65 8.99 16.43 -12.52
CA ASN A 65 8.51 17.14 -11.33
C ASN A 65 6.99 17.35 -11.36
N ARG A 66 6.41 17.65 -12.53
CA ARG A 66 4.96 17.75 -12.70
C ARG A 66 4.27 16.39 -12.61
N PHE A 67 4.80 15.37 -13.30
CA PHE A 67 4.20 14.04 -13.33
C PHE A 67 4.35 13.27 -12.01
N PHE A 68 5.30 13.65 -11.15
CA PHE A 68 5.51 13.02 -9.86
C PHE A 68 4.29 13.17 -8.93
N LEU A 69 3.48 14.23 -9.09
CA LEU A 69 2.20 14.35 -8.37
C LEU A 69 1.24 13.21 -8.73
N TYR A 70 1.07 12.93 -10.02
CA TYR A 70 0.23 11.83 -10.50
C TYR A 70 0.76 10.48 -10.04
N TYR A 71 2.09 10.32 -10.00
CA TYR A 71 2.72 9.14 -9.41
C TYR A 71 2.35 8.99 -7.93
N LEU A 72 2.42 10.05 -7.13
CA LEU A 72 2.04 10.01 -5.71
C LEU A 72 0.56 9.64 -5.53
N VAL A 73 -0.33 10.18 -6.35
CA VAL A 73 -1.76 9.82 -6.33
C VAL A 73 -1.96 8.35 -6.71
N PHE A 74 -1.33 7.88 -7.77
CA PHE A 74 -1.39 6.48 -8.19
C PHE A 74 -0.85 5.55 -7.10
N ASP A 75 0.32 5.87 -6.54
CA ASP A 75 0.95 5.14 -5.45
C ASP A 75 0.03 5.11 -4.20
N LEU A 76 -0.65 6.21 -3.88
CA LEU A 76 -1.61 6.29 -2.77
C LEU A 76 -2.77 5.32 -2.96
N VAL A 77 -3.38 5.33 -4.15
CA VAL A 77 -4.50 4.45 -4.52
C VAL A 77 -4.06 2.99 -4.49
N MET A 78 -2.92 2.67 -5.10
CA MET A 78 -2.38 1.31 -5.12
C MET A 78 -2.07 0.80 -3.71
N ARG A 79 -1.47 1.63 -2.85
CA ARG A 79 -1.25 1.27 -1.44
C ARG A 79 -2.54 1.06 -0.69
N PHE A 80 -3.55 1.91 -0.89
CA PHE A 80 -4.83 1.75 -0.23
C PHE A 80 -5.41 0.35 -0.45
N PHE A 81 -5.38 -0.16 -1.69
CA PHE A 81 -5.86 -1.49 -2.02
C PHE A 81 -4.89 -2.60 -1.59
N LEU A 82 -3.62 -2.51 -1.99
CA LEU A 82 -2.67 -3.64 -1.94
C LEU A 82 -1.82 -3.68 -0.65
N GLN A 83 -1.57 -2.55 0.01
CA GLN A 83 -0.71 -2.51 1.20
C GLN A 83 -1.47 -3.01 2.43
N ASN A 84 -0.99 -4.10 3.05
CA ASN A 84 -1.58 -4.57 4.31
C ASN A 84 -1.19 -3.69 5.49
N LEU A 85 -2.12 -3.50 6.44
CA LEU A 85 -1.80 -2.79 7.69
C LEU A 85 -0.90 -3.68 8.58
N PRO A 86 0.15 -3.12 9.19
CA PRO A 86 1.07 -3.87 10.06
C PRO A 86 0.46 -4.27 11.43
N VAL A 87 -0.83 -4.00 11.67
CA VAL A 87 -1.51 -4.17 12.96
C VAL A 87 -1.68 -5.64 13.35
N THR A 88 -1.86 -6.55 12.39
CA THR A 88 -2.11 -7.98 12.65
C THR A 88 -0.97 -8.66 13.40
N ALA A 89 0.28 -8.20 13.23
CA ALA A 89 1.44 -8.77 13.92
C ALA A 89 1.59 -8.32 15.38
N ILE A 90 0.90 -7.25 15.81
CA ILE A 90 1.11 -6.64 17.14
C ILE A 90 0.26 -7.29 18.22
N GLN A 91 -0.83 -7.94 17.84
CA GLN A 91 -1.71 -8.61 18.79
C GLN A 91 -0.95 -9.62 19.66
N SER A 92 -0.02 -10.37 19.07
CA SER A 92 0.84 -11.32 19.80
C SER A 92 1.81 -10.64 20.77
N TYR A 93 2.24 -9.40 20.50
CA TYR A 93 3.16 -8.66 21.38
C TYR A 93 2.45 -7.89 22.50
N MET A 94 1.13 -7.71 22.44
CA MET A 94 0.36 -7.04 23.50
C MET A 94 0.29 -7.85 24.80
N LEU A 95 0.50 -9.17 24.74
CA LEU A 95 0.55 -10.04 25.92
C LEU A 95 1.89 -9.95 26.65
N LEU A 96 2.93 -9.44 25.99
CA LEU A 96 4.25 -9.26 26.60
C LEU A 96 4.27 -7.95 27.41
N PRO A 97 5.11 -7.85 28.45
CA PRO A 97 5.27 -6.65 29.27
C PRO A 97 6.04 -5.55 28.51
N ILE A 98 5.50 -5.11 27.38
CA ILE A 98 6.06 -4.07 26.51
C ILE A 98 5.11 -2.87 26.54
N SER A 99 5.65 -1.67 26.74
CA SER A 99 4.82 -0.47 26.78
C SER A 99 4.15 -0.20 25.43
N ARG A 100 2.88 0.26 25.47
CA ARG A 100 2.06 0.56 24.29
C ARG A 100 2.77 1.51 23.32
N SER A 101 3.42 2.56 23.84
CA SER A 101 4.19 3.52 23.06
C SER A 101 5.27 2.85 22.20
N LYS A 102 6.04 1.91 22.79
CA LYS A 102 7.10 1.19 22.06
C LYS A 102 6.52 0.29 20.98
N LEU A 103 5.35 -0.32 21.20
CA LEU A 103 4.65 -1.11 20.19
C LEU A 103 4.17 -0.27 19.01
N VAL A 104 3.64 0.94 19.25
CA VAL A 104 3.21 1.85 18.17
C VAL A 104 4.40 2.33 17.36
N HIS A 105 5.50 2.75 18.00
CA HIS A 105 6.71 3.13 17.27
C HIS A 105 7.27 1.96 16.46
N TYR A 106 7.24 0.75 17.03
CA TYR A 106 7.59 -0.47 16.31
C TYR A 106 6.70 -0.71 15.09
N LEU A 107 5.39 -0.53 15.21
CA LEU A 107 4.44 -0.62 14.09
C LEU A 107 4.85 0.29 12.93
N LEU A 108 5.06 1.57 13.23
CA LEU A 108 5.29 2.61 12.23
C LEU A 108 6.66 2.50 11.58
N VAL A 109 7.70 2.15 12.35
CA VAL A 109 9.05 2.00 11.81
C VAL A 109 9.17 0.69 11.02
N LYS A 110 8.51 -0.40 11.46
CA LYS A 110 8.46 -1.66 10.71
C LYS A 110 7.78 -1.50 9.34
N SER A 111 6.87 -0.54 9.18
CA SER A 111 6.20 -0.32 7.90
C SER A 111 7.03 0.47 6.88
N LEU A 112 8.15 1.08 7.29
CA LEU A 112 9.05 1.80 6.41
C LEU A 112 9.74 0.89 5.36
N PRO A 113 10.36 -0.25 5.70
CA PRO A 113 10.95 -1.17 4.72
C PRO A 113 9.89 -2.07 4.06
N ASN A 114 8.85 -1.47 3.46
CA ASN A 114 7.83 -2.16 2.70
C ASN A 114 8.13 -2.10 1.19
N PHE A 115 7.64 -3.07 0.42
CA PHE A 115 7.75 -3.12 -1.04
C PHE A 115 7.39 -1.78 -1.69
N PHE A 116 6.26 -1.18 -1.30
CA PHE A 116 5.83 0.10 -1.86
C PHE A 116 6.74 1.29 -1.54
N ASN A 117 7.58 1.23 -0.50
CA ASN A 117 8.56 2.29 -0.21
C ASN A 117 9.90 2.04 -0.91
N LEU A 118 10.20 0.78 -1.23
CA LEU A 118 11.43 0.38 -1.92
C LEU A 118 11.27 0.41 -3.45
N ALA A 119 10.10 0.03 -3.98
CA ALA A 119 9.83 -0.01 -5.41
C ALA A 119 10.02 1.36 -6.10
N PRO A 120 9.59 2.50 -5.52
CA PRO A 120 9.83 3.80 -6.13
C PRO A 120 11.32 4.15 -6.24
N LEU A 121 12.15 3.66 -5.31
CA LEU A 121 13.61 3.88 -5.36
C LEU A 121 14.23 3.21 -6.59
N LEU A 122 13.63 2.13 -7.10
CA LEU A 122 14.15 1.44 -8.28
C LEU A 122 14.11 2.31 -9.54
N PHE A 123 13.18 3.27 -9.66
CA PHE A 123 13.21 4.22 -10.77
C PHE A 123 13.82 5.57 -10.37
N LEU A 124 13.62 5.99 -9.12
CA LEU A 124 14.03 7.32 -8.66
C LEU A 124 15.55 7.43 -8.46
N VAL A 125 16.23 6.34 -8.07
CA VAL A 125 17.70 6.30 -7.96
C VAL A 125 18.39 6.33 -9.32
N PRO A 126 18.01 5.51 -10.33
CA PRO A 126 18.59 5.66 -11.68
C PRO A 126 18.36 7.06 -12.27
N PHE A 127 17.16 7.62 -12.13
CA PHE A 127 16.85 8.96 -12.62
C PHE A 127 17.67 10.05 -11.91
N LEU A 128 17.91 9.90 -10.60
CA LEU A 128 18.80 10.77 -9.85
C LEU A 128 20.19 10.87 -10.49
N PHE A 129 20.82 9.73 -10.77
CA PHE A 129 22.19 9.70 -11.30
C PHE A 129 22.27 10.07 -12.78
N LYS A 130 21.28 9.67 -13.60
CA LYS A 130 21.28 9.94 -15.05
C LYS A 130 20.87 11.37 -15.40
N VAL A 131 19.94 11.96 -14.64
CA VAL A 131 19.30 13.24 -15.01
C VAL A 131 19.49 14.29 -13.93
N ALA A 132 19.06 14.03 -12.69
CA ALA A 132 18.97 15.07 -11.68
C ALA A 132 20.35 15.58 -11.22
N ILE A 133 21.32 14.71 -10.96
CA ILE A 133 22.69 15.12 -10.58
C ILE A 133 23.38 15.87 -11.73
N PRO A 134 23.36 15.39 -13.00
CA PRO A 134 23.92 16.16 -14.11
C PRO A 134 23.27 17.53 -14.33
N ALA A 135 21.95 17.64 -14.13
CA ALA A 135 21.23 18.90 -14.32
C ALA A 135 21.37 19.89 -13.14
N LEU A 136 21.45 19.38 -11.90
CA LEU A 136 21.36 20.17 -10.67
C LEU A 136 22.67 20.20 -9.85
N GLY A 137 23.66 19.40 -10.23
CA GLY A 137 24.87 19.16 -9.44
C GLY A 137 24.55 18.56 -8.06
N ALA A 138 25.18 19.08 -7.01
CA ALA A 138 24.97 18.60 -5.63
C ALA A 138 23.53 18.75 -5.14
N SER A 139 22.76 19.69 -5.71
CA SER A 139 21.36 19.90 -5.33
C SER A 139 20.41 18.80 -5.80
N GLY A 140 20.87 17.89 -6.69
CA GLY A 140 20.15 16.65 -7.01
C GLY A 140 19.85 15.77 -5.78
N TRP A 141 20.71 15.81 -4.75
CA TRP A 141 20.44 15.10 -3.48
C TRP A 141 19.30 15.71 -2.67
N LEU A 142 19.13 17.05 -2.72
CA LEU A 142 18.00 17.73 -2.08
C LEU A 142 16.70 17.41 -2.79
N TRP A 143 16.73 17.38 -4.13
CA TRP A 143 15.62 16.93 -4.94
C TRP A 143 15.21 15.48 -4.60
N PHE A 144 16.18 14.56 -4.51
CA PHE A 144 15.95 13.16 -4.14
C PHE A 144 15.32 13.05 -2.74
N LEU A 145 15.89 13.76 -1.76
CA LEU A 145 15.39 13.78 -0.39
C LEU A 145 13.96 14.30 -0.32
N THR A 146 13.64 15.36 -1.06
CA THR A 146 12.29 15.93 -1.17
C THR A 146 11.31 14.90 -1.70
N CYS A 147 11.63 14.26 -2.83
CA CYS A 147 10.79 13.23 -3.43
C CYS A 147 10.60 12.04 -2.48
N TYR A 148 11.66 11.60 -1.81
CA TYR A 148 11.61 10.47 -0.88
C TYR A 148 10.77 10.79 0.37
N LEU A 149 10.88 12.00 0.94
CA LEU A 149 10.04 12.45 2.05
C LEU A 149 8.56 12.50 1.68
N LEU A 150 8.23 12.90 0.45
CA LEU A 150 6.86 12.87 -0.07
C LEU A 150 6.35 11.43 -0.22
N LEU A 151 7.17 10.50 -0.69
CA LEU A 151 6.81 9.07 -0.76
C LEU A 151 6.55 8.48 0.64
N LEU A 152 7.39 8.83 1.62
CA LEU A 152 7.19 8.41 3.01
C LEU A 152 5.92 9.04 3.63
N SER A 153 5.63 10.29 3.31
CA SER A 153 4.37 10.95 3.70
C SER A 153 3.18 10.21 3.08
N ASN A 154 3.27 9.85 1.80
CA ASN A 154 2.23 9.10 1.09
C ASN A 154 1.98 7.73 1.72
N HIS A 155 3.02 7.04 2.16
CA HIS A 155 2.92 5.79 2.91
C HIS A 155 2.13 5.94 4.22
N ILE A 156 2.36 7.01 4.99
CA ILE A 156 1.62 7.27 6.23
C ILE A 156 0.17 7.62 5.92
N ILE A 157 -0.09 8.47 4.91
CA ILE A 157 -1.45 8.81 4.46
C ILE A 157 -2.21 7.55 4.06
N ALA A 158 -1.62 6.67 3.25
CA ALA A 158 -2.24 5.41 2.84
C ALA A 158 -2.59 4.53 4.05
N THR A 159 -1.69 4.46 5.03
CA THR A 159 -1.87 3.69 6.26
C THR A 159 -3.03 4.25 7.10
N LEU A 160 -3.12 5.57 7.22
CA LEU A 160 -4.21 6.26 7.91
C LEU A 160 -5.55 6.10 7.19
N LEU A 161 -5.56 6.22 5.85
CA LEU A 161 -6.76 6.10 5.02
C LEU A 161 -7.33 4.68 5.08
N LYS A 162 -6.45 3.67 4.97
CA LYS A 162 -6.85 2.25 5.09
C LYS A 162 -7.40 1.93 6.47
N ARG A 163 -6.84 2.52 7.52
CA ARG A 163 -7.38 2.42 8.87
C ARG A 163 -8.76 3.10 8.98
N SER A 164 -8.90 4.31 8.44
CA SER A 164 -10.19 5.02 8.39
C SER A 164 -11.25 4.21 7.64
N PHE A 165 -10.87 3.51 6.57
CA PHE A 165 -11.77 2.62 5.83
C PHE A 165 -12.28 1.44 6.68
N MET A 166 -11.45 0.89 7.57
CA MET A 166 -11.90 -0.19 8.48
C MET A 166 -12.97 0.28 9.48
N LEU A 167 -12.97 1.56 9.85
CA LEU A 167 -13.92 2.14 10.81
C LEU A 167 -15.13 2.81 10.14
N ARG A 168 -14.90 3.49 9.01
CA ARG A 168 -15.87 4.30 8.27
C ARG A 168 -15.60 4.14 6.76
N PRO A 169 -16.03 3.02 6.14
CA PRO A 169 -15.67 2.69 4.76
C PRO A 169 -16.15 3.73 3.75
N VAL A 170 -17.39 4.24 3.91
CA VAL A 170 -17.96 5.24 3.00
C VAL A 170 -17.15 6.54 3.01
N ALA A 171 -16.79 7.06 4.19
CA ALA A 171 -16.01 8.29 4.30
C ALA A 171 -14.61 8.15 3.69
N ALA A 172 -13.94 7.02 3.92
CA ALA A 172 -12.63 6.77 3.32
C ALA A 172 -12.72 6.61 1.79
N LEU A 173 -13.77 5.96 1.28
CA LEU A 173 -13.99 5.83 -0.16
C LEU A 173 -14.24 7.20 -0.82
N LEU A 174 -15.04 8.07 -0.20
CA LEU A 174 -15.27 9.43 -0.68
C LEU A 174 -13.98 10.25 -0.76
N ILE A 175 -13.06 10.09 0.19
CA ILE A 175 -11.74 10.73 0.15
C ILE A 175 -10.93 10.21 -1.05
N VAL A 176 -10.87 8.89 -1.25
CA VAL A 176 -10.16 8.29 -2.39
C VAL A 176 -10.73 8.78 -3.71
N ILE A 177 -12.06 8.75 -3.86
CA ILE A 177 -12.76 9.25 -5.05
C ILE A 177 -12.44 10.72 -5.27
N GLY A 178 -12.51 11.55 -4.22
CA GLY A 178 -12.17 12.96 -4.30
C GLY A 178 -10.75 13.19 -4.82
N ILE A 179 -9.76 12.47 -4.30
CA ILE A 179 -8.36 12.58 -4.76
C ILE A 179 -8.24 12.19 -6.24
N ILE A 180 -8.91 11.12 -6.67
CA ILE A 180 -8.92 10.69 -8.08
C ILE A 180 -9.59 11.75 -8.96
N THR A 181 -10.73 12.30 -8.54
CA THR A 181 -11.45 13.35 -9.26
C THR A 181 -10.59 14.62 -9.38
N PHE A 182 -9.90 15.04 -8.32
CA PHE A 182 -8.98 16.18 -8.37
C PHE A 182 -7.83 15.94 -9.34
N GLY A 183 -7.22 14.75 -9.33
CA GLY A 183 -6.18 14.38 -10.31
C GLY A 183 -6.70 14.40 -11.75
N TYR A 184 -7.95 13.96 -11.99
CA TYR A 184 -8.58 14.03 -13.31
C TYR A 184 -8.84 15.47 -13.76
N LEU A 185 -9.30 16.35 -12.85
CA LEU A 185 -9.54 17.76 -13.15
C LEU A 185 -8.25 18.53 -13.49
N ASP A 186 -7.14 18.16 -12.84
CA ASP A 186 -5.80 18.69 -13.15
C ASP A 186 -5.34 18.25 -14.55
N LEU A 187 -5.52 16.98 -14.91
CA LEU A 187 -5.27 16.49 -16.27
C LEU A 187 -6.11 17.18 -17.35
N LYS A 188 -7.32 17.63 -17.00
CA LYS A 188 -8.20 18.40 -17.89
C LYS A 188 -7.87 19.89 -17.96
N GLY A 189 -6.87 20.36 -17.20
CA GLY A 189 -6.44 21.76 -17.20
C GLY A 189 -7.38 22.71 -16.47
N VAL A 190 -8.34 22.21 -15.67
CA VAL A 190 -9.27 23.04 -14.89
C VAL A 190 -8.55 23.69 -13.70
N PHE A 191 -7.60 22.95 -13.10
CA PHE A 191 -6.76 23.41 -12.01
C PHE A 191 -5.30 23.05 -12.30
N PRO A 192 -4.34 23.97 -12.28
CA PRO A 192 -2.96 23.69 -12.66
C PRO A 192 -2.13 23.14 -11.48
N LEU A 193 -2.66 22.16 -10.74
CA LEU A 193 -2.08 21.66 -9.50
C LEU A 193 -0.72 20.96 -9.74
N SER A 194 -0.63 20.13 -10.78
CA SER A 194 0.62 19.49 -11.21
C SER A 194 1.72 20.51 -11.54
N THR A 195 1.36 21.68 -12.07
CA THR A 195 2.33 22.73 -12.36
C THR A 195 2.84 23.42 -11.10
N TRP A 196 1.95 23.75 -10.14
CA TRP A 196 2.36 24.31 -8.85
C TRP A 196 3.20 23.33 -8.05
N PHE A 197 2.85 22.04 -8.10
CA PHE A 197 3.63 20.99 -7.48
C PHE A 197 5.02 20.86 -8.12
N GLY A 198 5.10 20.92 -9.46
CA GLY A 198 6.37 20.93 -10.18
C GLY A 198 7.24 22.13 -9.80
N GLN A 199 6.68 23.33 -9.78
CA GLN A 199 7.35 24.56 -9.33
C GLN A 199 7.85 24.45 -7.89
N TYR A 200 7.07 23.81 -7.01
CA TYR A 200 7.49 23.54 -5.65
C TYR A 200 8.72 22.61 -5.61
N LEU A 201 8.79 21.56 -6.42
CA LEU A 201 9.99 20.71 -6.51
C LEU A 201 11.19 21.46 -7.09
N ASP A 202 10.96 22.32 -8.09
CA ASP A 202 11.99 23.19 -8.67
C ASP A 202 12.53 24.21 -7.66
N TRP A 203 11.68 24.68 -6.75
CA TRP A 203 12.09 25.52 -5.63
C TRP A 203 12.81 24.71 -4.54
N ALA A 204 12.33 23.50 -4.25
CA ALA A 204 12.89 22.63 -3.21
C ALA A 204 14.32 22.15 -3.50
N GLN A 205 14.65 21.95 -4.77
CA GLN A 205 16.02 21.65 -5.19
C GLN A 205 16.95 22.88 -5.06
N ALA A 206 16.46 24.09 -5.33
CA ALA A 206 17.28 25.30 -5.32
C ALA A 206 17.48 25.89 -3.91
N PHE A 207 16.53 25.69 -2.99
CA PHE A 207 16.52 26.32 -1.67
C PHE A 207 16.40 25.29 -0.54
N VAL A 208 17.49 25.06 0.19
CA VAL A 208 17.57 24.04 1.26
C VAL A 208 16.40 24.10 2.27
N PRO A 209 15.96 25.26 2.76
CA PRO A 209 14.85 25.32 3.72
C PRO A 209 13.50 24.84 3.18
N ALA A 210 13.30 24.81 1.85
CA ALA A 210 12.07 24.28 1.27
C ALA A 210 11.89 22.76 1.55
N VAL A 211 12.98 22.01 1.70
CA VAL A 211 12.96 20.59 2.09
C VAL A 211 12.38 20.39 3.51
N LEU A 212 12.35 21.43 4.33
CA LEU A 212 11.72 21.37 5.66
C LEU A 212 10.20 21.21 5.57
N ILE A 213 9.55 21.62 4.47
CA ILE A 213 8.11 21.45 4.28
C ILE A 213 7.69 19.98 4.24
N PRO A 214 8.26 19.11 3.38
CA PRO A 214 7.90 17.70 3.30
C PRO A 214 8.43 16.93 4.51
N LEU A 215 9.52 17.40 5.12
CA LEU A 215 9.99 16.87 6.41
C LEU A 215 8.96 17.14 7.52
N PHE A 216 8.49 18.38 7.64
CA PHE A 216 7.46 18.77 8.59
C PHE A 216 6.17 18.00 8.34
N LEU A 217 5.74 17.88 7.08
CA LEU A 217 4.58 17.07 6.69
C LEU A 217 4.73 15.62 7.16
N PHE A 218 5.86 14.99 6.88
CA PHE A 218 6.15 13.63 7.30
C PHE A 218 6.11 13.48 8.83
N VAL A 219 6.76 14.38 9.57
CA VAL A 219 6.80 14.36 11.04
C VAL A 219 5.41 14.59 11.63
N ALA A 220 4.64 15.54 11.10
CA ALA A 220 3.27 15.81 11.53
C ALA A 220 2.35 14.60 11.29
N LEU A 221 2.44 13.99 10.10
CA LEU A 221 1.70 12.78 9.76
C LEU A 221 2.11 11.59 10.64
N TYR A 222 3.42 11.45 10.93
CA TYR A 222 3.92 10.43 11.85
C TYR A 222 3.36 10.62 13.26
N GLY A 223 3.36 11.85 13.77
CA GLY A 223 2.78 12.19 15.07
C GLY A 223 1.27 11.92 15.13
N LEU A 224 0.55 12.28 14.07
CA LEU A 224 -0.89 12.00 13.93
C LEU A 224 -1.16 10.48 13.89
N ALA A 225 -0.38 9.74 13.10
CA ALA A 225 -0.46 8.28 13.06
C ALA A 225 -0.17 7.67 14.44
N TYR A 226 0.90 8.10 15.10
CA TYR A 226 1.24 7.65 16.45
C TYR A 226 0.08 7.87 17.42
N ARG A 227 -0.48 9.09 17.48
CA ARG A 227 -1.61 9.42 18.36
C ARG A 227 -2.83 8.54 18.08
N ILE A 228 -3.13 8.33 16.80
CA ILE A 228 -4.28 7.52 16.36
C ILE A 228 -4.08 6.04 16.71
N PHE A 229 -2.91 5.46 16.43
CA PHE A 229 -2.63 4.07 16.75
C PHE A 229 -2.55 3.84 18.25
N TYR A 230 -1.91 4.75 19.00
CA TYR A 230 -1.82 4.66 20.45
C TYR A 230 -3.19 4.62 21.14
N ARG A 231 -4.14 5.45 20.71
CA ARG A 231 -5.49 5.49 21.30
C ARG A 231 -6.32 4.25 20.96
N ASN A 232 -6.12 3.68 19.77
CA ASN A 232 -7.07 2.73 19.19
C ASN A 232 -6.53 1.30 19.01
N ILE A 233 -5.35 0.98 19.55
CA ILE A 233 -4.74 -0.36 19.50
C ILE A 233 -5.72 -1.49 19.89
N TYR A 234 -6.65 -1.23 20.82
CA TYR A 234 -7.62 -2.21 21.30
C TYR A 234 -8.90 -2.29 20.45
N LEU A 235 -9.28 -1.21 19.75
CA LEU A 235 -10.44 -1.22 18.84
C LEU A 235 -10.18 -2.12 17.63
N ASP A 236 -8.92 -2.16 17.17
CA ASP A 236 -8.50 -3.05 16.09
C ASP A 236 -8.64 -4.54 16.48
N LYS A 237 -8.67 -4.88 17.78
CA LYS A 237 -8.94 -6.23 18.31
C LYS A 237 -10.40 -6.65 18.12
N LEU A 238 -11.35 -5.73 18.32
CA LEU A 238 -12.79 -6.00 18.19
C LEU A 238 -13.21 -6.19 16.71
N VAL A 239 -12.60 -5.41 15.80
CA VAL A 239 -12.87 -5.55 14.36
C VAL A 239 -12.27 -6.85 13.79
N SER A 240 -11.12 -7.30 14.30
CA SER A 240 -10.56 -8.59 13.90
C SER A 240 -11.32 -9.77 14.50
N SER A 241 -11.75 -9.69 15.77
CA SER A 241 -12.54 -10.76 16.39
C SER A 241 -13.90 -10.90 15.70
N GLN A 242 -14.56 -9.81 15.31
CA GLN A 242 -15.80 -9.87 14.53
C GLN A 242 -15.65 -10.56 13.17
N LYS A 243 -14.47 -10.49 12.53
CA LYS A 243 -14.23 -11.22 11.27
C LYS A 243 -14.04 -12.71 11.48
N GLU A 244 -13.55 -13.13 12.65
CA GLU A 244 -13.45 -14.55 13.03
C GLU A 244 -14.80 -15.09 13.56
N GLU A 245 -15.53 -14.27 14.32
CA GLU A 245 -16.87 -14.57 14.85
C GLU A 245 -17.97 -14.51 13.79
N ALA A 246 -17.78 -13.80 12.66
CA ALA A 246 -18.66 -13.88 11.49
C ALA A 246 -18.64 -15.24 10.76
N GLY A 247 -18.02 -16.25 11.38
CA GLY A 247 -18.31 -17.66 11.16
C GLY A 247 -19.56 -18.15 11.91
N ASP A 248 -20.36 -17.25 12.49
CA ASP A 248 -21.59 -17.63 13.17
C ASP A 248 -22.56 -18.27 12.16
N SER A 249 -22.96 -19.50 12.48
CA SER A 249 -23.74 -20.37 11.62
C SER A 249 -25.12 -19.76 11.39
N VAL A 250 -25.30 -19.04 10.27
CA VAL A 250 -26.63 -18.68 9.79
C VAL A 250 -27.37 -20.00 9.58
N ARG A 251 -28.24 -20.34 10.54
CA ARG A 251 -29.19 -21.43 10.38
C ARG A 251 -30.21 -20.94 9.37
N LEU A 252 -30.24 -21.59 8.22
CA LEU A 252 -31.22 -21.32 7.18
C LEU A 252 -32.52 -22.00 7.60
N ASP A 253 -33.19 -21.44 8.61
CA ASP A 253 -34.36 -22.06 9.26
C ASP A 253 -35.50 -22.33 8.28
N TRP A 254 -35.54 -21.64 7.13
CA TRP A 254 -36.49 -21.92 6.05
C TRP A 254 -36.30 -23.31 5.41
N LEU A 255 -35.09 -23.86 5.41
CA LEU A 255 -34.80 -25.21 4.88
C LEU A 255 -35.27 -26.32 5.82
N SER A 256 -35.50 -26.03 7.11
CA SER A 256 -36.01 -27.02 8.08
C SER A 256 -37.38 -27.58 7.70
N ARG A 257 -38.14 -26.87 6.85
CA ARG A 257 -39.46 -27.28 6.34
C ARG A 257 -39.41 -28.51 5.42
N PHE A 258 -38.25 -28.85 4.86
CA PHE A 258 -38.06 -29.99 3.95
C PHE A 258 -37.56 -31.26 4.65
N GLY A 259 -37.65 -31.32 5.98
CA GLY A 259 -37.26 -32.48 6.77
C GLY A 259 -35.77 -32.84 6.63
N LYS A 260 -35.46 -34.14 6.52
CA LYS A 260 -34.07 -34.64 6.44
C LYS A 260 -33.30 -34.10 5.23
N ILE A 261 -33.98 -33.92 4.09
CA ILE A 261 -33.38 -33.41 2.85
C ILE A 261 -32.99 -31.94 3.02
N GLY A 262 -33.87 -31.14 3.63
CA GLY A 262 -33.59 -29.73 3.93
C GLY A 262 -32.39 -29.56 4.85
N HIS A 263 -32.23 -30.46 5.83
CA HIS A 263 -31.08 -30.45 6.73
C HIS A 263 -29.76 -30.77 6.00
N LEU A 264 -29.77 -31.73 5.07
CA LEU A 264 -28.60 -32.03 4.23
C LEU A 264 -28.20 -30.84 3.35
N ILE A 265 -29.17 -30.20 2.68
CA ILE A 265 -28.94 -29.01 1.85
C ILE A 265 -28.39 -27.87 2.69
N GLN A 266 -28.88 -27.69 3.91
CA GLN A 266 -28.37 -26.67 4.83
C GLN A 266 -26.90 -26.91 5.18
N LEU A 267 -26.50 -28.16 5.44
CA LEU A 267 -25.11 -28.52 5.71
C LEU A 267 -24.21 -28.26 4.50
N ASP A 268 -24.66 -28.63 3.30
CA ASP A 268 -23.90 -28.42 2.06
C ASP A 268 -23.73 -26.93 1.74
N LEU A 269 -24.79 -26.13 1.88
CA LEU A 269 -24.71 -24.67 1.72
C LEU A 269 -23.77 -24.03 2.75
N GLN A 270 -23.80 -24.52 3.99
CA GLN A 270 -22.87 -24.06 5.03
C GLN A 270 -21.42 -24.48 4.70
N LEU A 271 -21.19 -25.66 4.13
CA LEU A 271 -19.87 -26.11 3.67
C LEU A 271 -19.35 -25.28 2.50
N ILE A 272 -20.20 -25.03 1.49
CA ILE A 272 -19.89 -24.16 0.33
C ILE A 272 -19.57 -22.75 0.81
N ARG A 273 -20.35 -22.23 1.76
CA ARG A 273 -20.13 -20.90 2.32
C ARG A 273 -18.90 -20.84 3.21
N ARG A 274 -18.57 -21.84 4.02
CA ARG A 274 -17.46 -21.77 4.98
C ARG A 274 -16.10 -22.04 4.35
N ASN A 275 -16.04 -22.87 3.31
CA ASN A 275 -14.77 -23.34 2.75
C ASN A 275 -14.47 -22.72 1.38
N LYS A 276 -13.23 -22.23 1.19
CA LYS A 276 -12.79 -21.57 -0.05
C LYS A 276 -12.87 -22.49 -1.29
N ARG A 277 -12.47 -23.76 -1.15
CA ARG A 277 -12.45 -24.74 -2.26
C ARG A 277 -13.87 -25.04 -2.78
N PRO A 278 -14.84 -25.49 -1.97
CA PRO A 278 -16.20 -25.75 -2.42
C PRO A 278 -16.91 -24.50 -2.99
N ARG A 279 -16.64 -23.32 -2.42
CA ARG A 279 -17.18 -22.05 -2.95
C ARG A 279 -16.75 -21.78 -4.38
N ILE A 280 -15.45 -21.93 -4.65
CA ILE A 280 -14.90 -21.72 -5.99
C ILE A 280 -15.48 -22.75 -6.97
N LEU A 281 -15.58 -24.01 -6.55
CA LEU A 281 -16.19 -25.08 -7.35
C LEU A 281 -17.64 -24.77 -7.71
N ALA A 282 -18.47 -24.37 -6.74
CA ALA A 282 -19.87 -24.01 -6.98
C ALA A 282 -20.01 -22.81 -7.94
N ILE A 283 -19.19 -21.77 -7.78
CA ILE A 283 -19.18 -20.62 -8.68
C ILE A 283 -18.77 -21.05 -10.10
N MET A 284 -17.73 -21.87 -10.22
CA MET A 284 -17.27 -22.41 -11.51
C MET A 284 -18.35 -23.26 -12.18
N SER A 285 -19.07 -24.11 -11.42
CA SER A 285 -20.19 -24.91 -11.94
C SER A 285 -21.29 -24.03 -12.53
N ILE A 286 -21.63 -22.91 -11.88
CA ILE A 286 -22.61 -21.95 -12.42
C ILE A 286 -22.11 -21.34 -13.74
N PHE A 287 -20.84 -20.93 -13.80
CA PHE A 287 -20.25 -20.42 -15.04
C PHE A 287 -20.21 -21.46 -16.17
N PHE A 288 -19.93 -22.73 -15.86
CA PHE A 288 -19.94 -23.81 -16.86
C PHE A 288 -21.34 -24.11 -17.41
N ILE A 289 -22.39 -24.00 -16.59
CA ILE A 289 -23.77 -24.17 -17.03
C ILE A 289 -24.20 -23.03 -17.97
N LEU A 290 -23.66 -21.81 -17.76
CA LEU A 290 -23.94 -20.63 -18.58
C LEU A 290 -23.01 -20.49 -19.79
N TYR A 291 -21.97 -21.31 -19.92
CA TYR A 291 -21.02 -21.25 -21.03
C TYR A 291 -21.59 -21.58 -22.42
N PRO A 292 -22.61 -22.46 -22.57
CA PRO A 292 -23.25 -22.72 -23.87
C PRO A 292 -24.46 -21.82 -24.18
N LEU A 293 -24.74 -20.80 -23.36
CA LEU A 293 -25.76 -19.75 -23.59
C LEU A 293 -25.11 -18.48 -24.16
#